data_AF-A0AAX3RXZ0-F1
#
_entry.id   AF-A0AAX3RXZ0-F1
#
_cell.length_a   1.000
_cell.length_b   1.000
_cell.length_c   1.000
_cell.angle_alpha   90.00
_cell.angle_beta   90.00
_cell.angle_gamma   90.00
#
_symmetry.space_group_name_H-M   'P 1'
#
loop_
_entity.id
_entity.type
_entity.pdbx_description
1 polymer ?
#
loop_
_entity_poly.entity_id
_entity_poly.type
_entity_poly.pdbx_seq_one_letter_code
_entity_poly.pdbx_strand_id
1 'polypeptide(L)'
;MIVEQEVSKSIFMTAVGKEIFRLRKKRGLTGKQLAEKLNVSQQQISRYERGVCNINVDTLFVILHELDCSLSNFFSSVYLNINDMEKNVSSHYINLFLPPAPYYKGENALSAKMNNLVG
;
A
#
# COMPACT_ATOMS: atom_id res chain seq x y z
N MET A 1 19.79 3.85 14.40
CA MET A 1 19.22 5.14 13.92
C MET A 1 19.25 5.35 12.40
N ILE A 2 20.39 5.59 11.71
CA ILE A 2 20.35 5.85 10.24
C ILE A 2 19.99 4.60 9.43
N VAL A 3 20.60 3.46 9.75
CA VAL A 3 20.34 2.18 9.06
C VAL A 3 18.89 1.72 9.25
N GLU A 4 18.32 1.87 10.44
CA GLU A 4 16.91 1.52 10.72
C GLU A 4 15.92 2.42 9.97
N GLN A 5 16.25 3.71 9.79
CA GLN A 5 15.43 4.63 9.01
C GLN A 5 15.47 4.31 7.50
N GLU A 6 16.63 3.92 6.98
CA GLU A 6 16.79 3.57 5.57
C GLU A 6 16.13 2.22 5.23
N VAL A 7 16.27 1.23 6.12
CA VAL A 7 15.55 -0.06 6.04
C VAL A 7 14.04 0.17 6.10
N SER A 8 13.56 1.01 7.02
CA SER A 8 12.14 1.37 7.10
C SER A 8 11.65 2.05 5.82
N LYS A 9 12.39 3.00 5.26
CA LYS A 9 11.96 3.67 4.02
C LYS A 9 11.79 2.69 2.86
N SER A 10 12.73 1.76 2.69
CA SER A 10 12.68 0.73 1.65
C SER A 10 11.46 -0.19 1.78
N ILE A 11 11.12 -0.59 3.02
CA ILE A 11 10.00 -1.50 3.26
C ILE A 11 8.64 -0.86 2.95
N PHE A 12 8.45 0.41 3.30
CA PHE A 12 7.23 1.16 2.98
C PHE A 12 7.04 1.32 1.47
N MET A 13 8.09 1.72 0.76
CA MET A 13 8.03 1.88 -0.70
C MET A 13 7.72 0.56 -1.39
N THR A 14 8.31 -0.54 -0.92
CA THR A 14 8.03 -1.88 -1.44
C THR A 14 6.58 -2.30 -1.18
N ALA A 15 6.06 -2.08 0.03
CA ALA A 15 4.70 -2.44 0.39
C ALA A 15 3.64 -1.62 -0.38
N VAL A 16 3.89 -0.32 -0.56
CA VAL A 16 3.07 0.57 -1.42
C VAL A 16 3.08 0.06 -2.87
N GLY A 17 4.25 -0.23 -3.43
CA GLY A 17 4.37 -0.74 -4.80
C GLY A 17 3.64 -2.07 -5.00
N LYS A 18 3.80 -3.02 -4.05
CA LYS A 18 3.09 -4.30 -4.06
C LYS A 18 1.57 -4.11 -4.06
N GLU A 19 1.06 -3.18 -3.25
CA GLU A 19 -0.38 -2.94 -3.19
C GLU A 19 -0.92 -2.30 -4.48
N ILE A 20 -0.18 -1.37 -5.09
CA ILE A 20 -0.52 -0.80 -6.41
C ILE A 20 -0.58 -1.91 -7.47
N PHE A 21 0.42 -2.81 -7.50
CA PHE A 21 0.44 -3.94 -8.42
C PHE A 21 -0.79 -4.84 -8.24
N ARG A 22 -1.11 -5.18 -6.98
CA ARG A 22 -2.26 -6.03 -6.63
C ARG A 22 -3.56 -5.40 -7.08
N LEU A 23 -3.77 -4.11 -6.81
CA LEU A 23 -4.96 -3.36 -7.21
C LEU A 23 -5.07 -3.24 -8.73
N ARG A 24 -3.97 -2.94 -9.44
CA ARG A 24 -3.96 -2.93 -10.91
C ARG A 24 -4.40 -4.26 -11.49
N LYS A 25 -3.85 -5.36 -10.98
CA LYS A 25 -4.22 -6.71 -11.41
C LYS A 25 -5.67 -7.05 -11.09
N LYS A 26 -6.18 -6.63 -9.92
CA LYS A 26 -7.60 -6.77 -9.55
C LYS A 26 -8.53 -6.05 -10.52
N ARG A 27 -8.10 -4.91 -11.09
CA ARG A 27 -8.82 -4.17 -12.15
C ARG A 27 -8.67 -4.77 -13.55
N GLY A 28 -7.92 -5.86 -13.72
CA GLY A 28 -7.66 -6.46 -15.03
C GLY A 28 -6.76 -5.62 -15.95
N LEU A 29 -6.07 -4.62 -15.41
CA LEU A 29 -5.26 -3.70 -16.21
C LEU A 29 -3.84 -4.25 -16.43
N THR A 30 -3.34 -4.08 -17.64
CA THR A 30 -1.90 -4.21 -17.94
C THR A 30 -1.14 -2.99 -17.41
N GLY A 31 0.17 -3.14 -17.21
CA GLY A 31 1.01 -1.99 -16.79
C GLY A 31 0.98 -0.84 -17.80
N LYS A 32 0.86 -1.16 -19.10
CA LYS A 32 0.74 -0.16 -20.17
C LYS A 32 -0.57 0.63 -20.06
N GLN A 33 -1.70 -0.04 -19.85
CA GLN A 33 -3.00 0.62 -19.72
C GLN A 33 -3.05 1.56 -18.50
N LEU A 34 -2.48 1.15 -17.36
CA LEU A 34 -2.38 2.05 -16.21
C LEU A 34 -1.45 3.24 -16.50
N ALA A 35 -0.35 3.01 -17.23
CA ALA A 35 0.58 4.08 -17.61
C ALA A 35 -0.10 5.14 -18.50
N GLU A 36 -0.88 4.70 -19.49
CA GLU A 36 -1.66 5.57 -20.37
C GLU A 36 -2.66 6.43 -19.58
N LYS A 37 -3.38 5.83 -18.63
CA LYS A 37 -4.33 6.54 -17.75
C LYS A 37 -3.67 7.59 -16.87
N LEU A 38 -2.44 7.34 -16.42
CA LEU A 38 -1.67 8.22 -15.55
C LEU A 38 -0.77 9.19 -16.32
N ASN A 39 -0.78 9.14 -17.67
CA ASN A 39 0.10 9.90 -18.54
C ASN A 39 1.60 9.77 -18.17
N VAL A 40 2.05 8.54 -17.91
CA VAL A 40 3.46 8.20 -17.62
C VAL A 40 3.92 7.03 -18.49
N SER A 41 5.22 6.71 -18.44
CA SER A 41 5.74 5.53 -19.14
C SER A 41 5.38 4.23 -18.41
N GLN A 42 5.27 3.12 -19.15
CA GLN A 42 5.10 1.79 -18.55
C GLN A 42 6.29 1.41 -17.65
N GLN A 43 7.50 1.88 -17.96
CA GLN A 43 8.65 1.68 -17.07
C GLN A 43 8.45 2.41 -15.74
N GLN A 44 7.84 3.60 -15.74
CA GLN A 44 7.55 4.34 -14.52
C GLN A 44 6.54 3.59 -13.65
N ILE A 45 5.48 3.01 -14.23
CA ILE A 45 4.56 2.11 -13.51
C ILE A 45 5.31 0.91 -12.91
N SER A 46 6.19 0.26 -13.69
CA SER A 46 7.01 -0.84 -13.19
C SER A 46 7.91 -0.43 -12.02
N ARG A 47 8.44 0.80 -12.02
CA ARG A 47 9.24 1.32 -10.90
C ARG A 47 8.39 1.57 -9.66
N TYR A 48 7.19 2.13 -9.82
CA TYR A 48 6.23 2.31 -8.74
C TYR A 48 5.87 0.98 -8.10
N GLU A 49 5.50 -0.01 -8.91
CA GLU A 49 5.07 -1.33 -8.44
C GLU A 49 6.16 -2.14 -7.75
N ARG A 50 7.43 -1.91 -8.12
CA ARG A 50 8.58 -2.53 -7.45
C ARG A 50 9.07 -1.74 -6.24
N GLY A 51 8.55 -0.55 -5.97
CA GLY A 51 9.01 0.31 -4.88
C GLY A 51 10.44 0.85 -5.06
N VAL A 52 10.95 0.92 -6.28
CA VAL A 52 12.34 1.35 -6.58
C VAL A 52 12.45 2.84 -6.93
N CYS A 53 11.37 3.60 -6.75
CA CYS A 53 11.37 5.05 -6.89
C CYS A 53 10.28 5.69 -6.04
N ASN A 54 10.48 6.96 -5.71
CA ASN A 54 9.51 7.73 -4.94
C ASN A 54 8.23 7.95 -5.76
N ILE A 55 7.09 7.90 -5.06
CA ILE A 55 5.78 8.31 -5.54
C ILE A 55 5.42 9.55 -4.73
N ASN A 56 5.13 10.68 -5.38
CA ASN A 56 4.64 11.85 -4.66
C ASN A 56 3.17 11.66 -4.30
N VAL A 57 2.69 12.44 -3.33
CA VAL A 57 1.34 12.29 -2.78
C VAL A 57 0.28 12.47 -3.87
N ASP A 58 0.41 13.49 -4.72
CA ASP A 58 -0.53 13.74 -5.82
C ASP A 58 -0.67 12.55 -6.77
N THR A 59 0.46 11.95 -7.17
CA THR A 59 0.50 10.76 -8.04
C THR A 59 -0.17 9.58 -7.35
N LEU A 60 0.05 9.39 -6.04
CA LEU A 60 -0.64 8.35 -5.29
C LEU A 60 -2.15 8.54 -5.33
N PHE A 61 -2.66 9.76 -5.11
CA PHE A 61 -4.10 10.04 -5.19
C PHE A 61 -4.68 9.71 -6.57
N VAL A 62 -3.99 10.10 -7.65
CA VAL A 62 -4.44 9.77 -9.01
C VAL A 62 -4.43 8.26 -9.25
N ILE A 63 -3.39 7.55 -8.80
CA ILE A 63 -3.33 6.08 -8.89
C ILE A 63 -4.53 5.45 -8.18
N LEU A 64 -4.83 5.87 -6.95
CA LEU A 64 -5.91 5.30 -6.15
C LEU A 64 -7.29 5.61 -6.73
N HIS A 65 -7.45 6.79 -7.35
CA HIS A 65 -8.66 7.12 -8.11
C HIS A 65 -8.83 6.19 -9.32
N GLU A 66 -7.81 6.01 -10.15
CA GLU A 66 -7.88 5.13 -11.33
C GLU A 66 -8.09 3.65 -10.96
N LEU A 67 -7.59 3.24 -9.80
CA LEU A 67 -7.76 1.89 -9.27
C LEU A 67 -9.01 1.75 -8.38
N ASP A 68 -9.80 2.82 -8.23
CA ASP A 68 -11.00 2.96 -7.40
C ASP A 68 -10.83 2.22 -6.06
N CYS A 69 -9.89 2.76 -5.27
CA CYS A 69 -9.52 2.29 -3.95
C CYS A 69 -9.48 3.49 -2.99
N SER A 70 -10.15 3.36 -1.84
CA SER A 70 -10.06 4.39 -0.80
C SER A 70 -8.67 4.38 -0.15
N LEU A 71 -8.24 5.57 0.30
CA LEU A 71 -6.97 5.75 1.00
C LEU A 71 -6.85 4.84 2.23
N SER A 72 -7.96 4.70 2.99
CA SER A 72 -8.02 3.83 4.17
C SER A 72 -7.81 2.35 3.82
N ASN A 73 -8.48 1.85 2.77
CA ASN A 73 -8.35 0.45 2.37
C ASN A 73 -6.95 0.16 1.81
N PHE A 74 -6.40 1.12 1.06
CA PHE A 74 -5.05 1.05 0.54
C PHE A 74 -4.04 0.90 1.68
N PHE A 75 -4.03 1.82 2.65
CA PHE A 75 -3.07 1.79 3.74
C PHE A 75 -3.26 0.65 4.73
N SER A 76 -4.49 0.17 4.92
CA SER A 76 -4.75 -1.08 5.66
C SER A 76 -4.06 -2.27 4.98
N SER A 77 -4.10 -2.34 3.65
CA SER A 77 -3.45 -3.41 2.89
C SER A 77 -1.92 -3.25 2.85
N VAL A 78 -1.42 -2.02 2.77
CA VAL A 78 0.02 -1.71 2.91
C VAL A 78 0.53 -2.15 4.28
N TYR A 79 -0.21 -1.89 5.36
CA TYR A 79 0.16 -2.36 6.70
C TYR A 79 0.28 -3.88 6.74
N LEU A 80 -0.68 -4.61 6.18
CA LEU A 80 -0.62 -6.08 6.10
C LEU A 80 0.62 -6.55 5.34
N ASN A 81 0.92 -5.93 4.19
CA ASN A 81 2.13 -6.24 3.42
C ASN A 81 3.42 -6.01 4.23
N ILE A 82 3.45 -4.98 5.07
CA ILE A 82 4.61 -4.70 5.94
C ILE A 82 4.67 -5.71 7.07
N ASN A 83 3.55 -6.02 7.72
CA ASN A 83 3.49 -7.01 8.79
C ASN A 83 3.96 -8.40 8.31
N ASP A 84 3.64 -8.76 7.07
CA ASP A 84 4.11 -10.01 6.45
C ASP A 84 5.61 -9.99 6.11
N MET A 85 6.19 -8.81 5.85
CA MET A 85 7.60 -8.64 5.49
C MET A 85 8.52 -8.44 6.71
N GLU A 86 8.12 -7.59 7.65
CA GLU A 86 8.83 -7.26 8.87
C GLU A 86 7.83 -6.79 9.94
N LYS A 87 7.57 -7.67 10.92
CA LYS A 87 6.58 -7.47 11.98
C LYS A 87 6.94 -6.35 12.97
N ASN A 88 8.22 -6.18 13.30
CA ASN A 88 8.70 -5.13 14.21
C ASN A 88 8.47 -3.73 13.63
N VAL A 89 8.70 -3.54 12.33
CA VAL A 89 8.41 -2.31 11.62
C VAL A 89 6.92 -2.04 11.65
N SER A 90 6.08 -3.02 11.29
CA SER A 90 4.62 -2.81 11.31
C SER A 90 4.11 -2.41 12.69
N SER A 91 4.66 -2.99 13.76
CA SER A 91 4.29 -2.70 15.15
C SER A 91 4.64 -1.26 15.54
N HIS A 92 5.76 -0.73 15.05
CA HIS A 92 6.18 0.66 15.34
C HIS A 92 5.23 1.70 14.71
N TYR A 93 4.67 1.40 13.53
CA TYR A 93 3.84 2.34 12.78
C TYR A 93 2.35 1.99 12.78
N ILE A 94 1.91 1.10 13.68
CA ILE A 94 0.53 0.61 13.70
C ILE A 94 -0.49 1.75 13.74
N ASN A 95 -0.31 2.72 14.64
CA ASN A 95 -1.20 3.87 14.80
C ASN A 95 -1.28 4.82 13.59
N LEU A 96 -0.34 4.72 12.63
CA LEU A 96 -0.34 5.54 11.43
C LEU A 96 -1.26 4.97 10.33
N PHE A 97 -1.27 3.64 10.20
CA PHE A 97 -1.98 2.97 9.11
C PHE A 97 -3.33 2.40 9.54
N LEU A 98 -3.50 2.19 10.84
CA LEU A 98 -4.64 1.52 11.43
C LEU A 98 -5.50 2.55 12.18
N PRO A 99 -6.78 2.76 11.80
CA PRO A 99 -7.69 3.52 12.65
C PRO A 99 -7.80 2.90 14.05
N PRO A 100 -8.15 3.67 15.08
CA PRO A 100 -8.26 3.14 16.43
C PRO A 100 -9.25 1.96 16.48
N ALA A 101 -8.95 0.96 17.30
CA ALA A 101 -9.68 -0.30 17.46
C ALA A 101 -11.22 -0.26 17.29
N PRO A 102 -11.98 0.74 17.79
CA PRO A 102 -13.42 0.85 17.52
C PRO A 102 -13.85 0.87 16.04
N TYR A 103 -12.93 1.09 15.09
CA TYR A 103 -13.22 1.21 13.65
C TYR A 103 -13.27 -0.14 12.90
N TYR A 104 -12.87 -1.25 13.53
CA TYR A 104 -12.81 -2.58 12.90
C TYR A 104 -14.06 -3.44 13.11
N LYS A 105 -15.17 -2.82 13.50
CA LYS A 105 -16.47 -3.49 13.60
C LYS A 105 -17.08 -3.70 12.21
N GLY A 106 -17.25 -4.96 11.82
CA GLY A 106 -17.89 -5.37 10.56
C GLY A 106 -17.56 -6.82 10.18
N GLU A 107 -18.30 -7.38 9.22
CA GLU A 107 -18.20 -8.80 8.81
C GLU A 107 -17.47 -9.01 7.47
N ASN A 108 -16.57 -8.10 7.08
CA ASN A 108 -15.79 -8.27 5.85
C ASN A 108 -14.41 -8.91 6.12
N ALA A 109 -13.80 -9.48 5.08
CA ALA A 109 -12.52 -10.21 5.18
C ALA A 109 -11.37 -9.36 5.73
N LEU A 110 -11.42 -8.03 5.53
CA LEU A 110 -10.45 -7.09 6.10
C LEU A 110 -10.68 -6.96 7.60
N SER A 111 -11.92 -6.69 8.03
CA SER A 111 -12.34 -6.62 9.43
C SER A 111 -11.96 -7.87 10.21
N ALA A 112 -12.24 -9.06 9.67
CA ALA A 112 -11.92 -10.33 10.31
C ALA A 112 -10.41 -10.54 10.49
N LYS A 113 -9.61 -10.17 9.48
CA LYS A 113 -8.14 -10.19 9.60
C LYS A 113 -7.65 -9.19 10.63
N MET A 114 -8.20 -7.98 10.65
CA MET A 114 -7.77 -6.91 11.56
C MET A 114 -8.12 -7.21 13.02
N ASN A 115 -9.28 -7.81 13.30
CA ASN A 115 -9.64 -8.18 14.67
C ASN A 115 -8.66 -9.19 15.31
N ASN A 116 -8.03 -10.07 14.52
CA ASN A 116 -7.01 -11.01 15.00
C ASN A 116 -5.62 -10.39 15.18
N LEU A 117 -5.38 -9.18 14.65
CA LEU A 117 -4.11 -8.46 14.70
C LEU A 117 -4.04 -7.44 15.84
N VAL A 118 -5.19 -6.87 16.22
CA VAL A 118 -5.28 -5.78 17.21
C VAL A 118 -5.96 -6.21 18.52
N GLY A 119 -6.52 -7.43 18.58
CA GLY A 119 -7.06 -8.06 19.79
C GLY A 119 -6.09 -9.07 20.38
#